data_AF-A0A2S3R595-F1
#
_entry.id   AF-A0A2S3R595-F1
#
_cell.length_a   1.000
_cell.length_b   1.000
_cell.length_c   1.000
_cell.angle_alpha   90.00
_cell.angle_beta   90.00
_cell.angle_gamma   90.00
#
_symmetry.space_group_name_H-M   'P 1'
#
loop_
_entity.id
_entity.type
_entity.pdbx_description
1 polymer ?
#
loop_
_entity_poly.entity_id
_entity_poly.type
_entity_poly.pdbx_seq_one_letter_code
_entity_poly.pdbx_strand_id
1 'polypeptide(L)'
;LKNGDTAGAVLNSGSLSRVAGENVGVYGINQGDLALNSGNYDLSYQGNNLTITKALLNVIADAKTKVYGDADPSLTYQVSGLKNGDTAGAVLNGGSLSR
;
A
#
# COMPACT_ATOMS: atom_id res chain seq x y z
N LEU A 1 10.56 8.07 32.36
CA LEU A 1 9.42 8.36 33.26
C LEU A 1 9.82 7.95 34.67
N LYS A 2 9.86 8.89 35.62
CA LYS A 2 10.07 8.61 37.05
C LYS A 2 8.99 9.32 37.86
N ASN A 3 8.85 8.96 39.14
CA ASN A 3 8.02 9.69 40.11
C ASN A 3 6.54 9.94 39.70
N GLY A 4 5.91 8.98 39.02
CA GLY A 4 4.50 9.11 38.62
C GLY A 4 4.25 9.89 37.32
N ASP A 5 5.31 10.30 36.61
CA ASP A 5 5.19 10.90 35.29
C ASP A 5 4.56 9.91 34.29
N THR A 6 3.59 10.40 33.52
CA THR A 6 2.96 9.63 32.44
C THR A 6 3.41 10.15 31.08
N ALA A 7 3.36 9.29 30.06
CA ALA A 7 3.69 9.69 28.70
C ALA A 7 2.81 10.86 28.21
N GLY A 8 1.52 10.87 28.56
CA GLY A 8 0.61 11.98 28.21
C GLY A 8 0.89 13.28 28.97
N ALA A 9 1.47 13.23 30.17
CA ALA A 9 1.90 14.42 30.90
C ALA A 9 3.22 15.01 30.36
N VAL A 10 4.08 14.15 29.78
CA VAL A 10 5.41 14.52 29.32
C VAL A 10 5.46 14.85 27.83
N LEU A 11 4.60 14.24 27.01
CA LEU A 11 4.51 14.48 25.57
C LEU A 11 3.39 15.46 25.25
N ASN A 12 3.67 16.43 24.38
CA ASN A 12 2.63 17.11 23.63
C ASN A 12 2.09 16.08 22.63
N SER A 13 0.78 15.89 22.57
CA SER A 13 0.09 14.96 21.67
C SER A 13 0.25 15.26 20.17
N GLY A 14 1.32 15.96 19.79
CA GLY A 14 1.75 16.14 18.42
C GLY A 14 1.95 14.81 17.72
N SER A 15 1.82 14.85 16.40
CA SER A 15 1.75 13.64 15.58
C SER A 15 3.06 13.39 14.85
N LEU A 16 3.41 12.12 14.72
CA LEU A 16 4.40 11.69 13.73
C LEU A 16 3.88 12.03 12.33
N SER A 17 4.80 12.27 11.41
CA SER A 17 4.46 12.64 10.03
C SER A 17 5.13 11.71 9.02
N ARG A 18 4.55 11.64 7.82
CA ARG A 18 5.14 11.03 6.62
C ARG A 18 4.69 11.80 5.39
N VAL A 19 5.40 11.64 4.28
CA VAL A 19 4.88 12.08 2.98
C VAL A 19 3.60 11.30 2.66
N ALA A 20 2.56 12.01 2.21
CA ALA A 20 1.30 11.41 1.82
C ALA A 20 1.42 10.61 0.51
N GLY A 21 0.56 9.61 0.34
CA GLY A 21 0.53 8.76 -0.85
C GLY A 21 0.61 7.27 -0.53
N GLU A 22 0.20 6.47 -1.50
CA GLU A 22 -0.03 5.02 -1.37
C GLU A 22 0.72 4.20 -2.45
N ASN A 23 1.64 4.83 -3.17
CA ASN A 23 2.43 4.13 -4.18
C ASN A 23 3.41 3.16 -3.52
N VAL A 24 3.78 2.10 -4.24
CA VAL A 24 4.78 1.14 -3.77
C VAL A 24 6.10 1.87 -3.51
N GLY A 25 6.67 1.67 -2.34
CA GLY A 25 7.89 2.37 -1.95
C GLY A 25 8.12 2.34 -0.44
N VAL A 26 9.19 3.02 -0.05
CA VAL A 26 9.58 3.19 1.35
C VAL A 26 9.38 4.66 1.71
N TYR A 27 8.63 4.88 2.78
CA TYR A 27 8.28 6.20 3.28
C TYR A 27 8.82 6.37 4.69
N GLY A 28 9.69 7.36 4.89
CA GLY A 28 10.17 7.71 6.22
C GLY A 28 9.02 8.20 7.10
N ILE A 29 8.94 7.62 8.30
CA ILE A 29 8.18 8.16 9.43
C ILE A 29 9.12 9.13 10.14
N ASN A 30 8.69 10.38 10.23
CA ASN A 30 9.43 11.48 10.84
C ASN A 30 8.73 11.92 12.13
N GLN A 31 9.48 12.61 12.99
CA GLN A 31 9.00 13.09 14.28
C GLN A 31 7.72 13.95 14.15
N GLY A 32 7.60 14.72 13.06
CA GLY A 32 6.49 15.65 12.88
C GLY A 32 6.44 16.66 14.02
N ASP A 33 5.25 16.86 14.57
CA ASP A 33 5.02 17.82 15.67
C ASP A 33 5.17 17.17 17.05
N LEU A 34 5.62 15.91 17.11
CA LEU A 34 5.87 15.24 18.39
C LEU A 34 6.95 15.99 19.17
N ALA A 35 6.58 16.49 20.34
CA ALA A 35 7.44 17.27 21.22
C ALA A 35 7.14 16.96 22.68
N LEU A 36 8.02 17.39 23.58
CA LEU A 36 7.79 17.32 25.02
C LEU A 36 6.98 18.53 25.49
N ASN A 37 6.10 18.29 26.46
CA ASN A 37 5.45 19.33 27.26
C ASN A 37 6.26 19.70 28.52
N SER A 38 7.31 18.95 28.83
CA SER A 38 8.14 19.12 30.03
C SER A 38 9.60 19.32 29.66
N GLY A 39 10.23 20.34 30.23
CA GLY A 39 11.67 20.61 30.08
C GLY A 39 12.58 19.72 30.94
N ASN A 40 12.01 18.80 31.73
CA ASN A 40 12.78 17.88 32.58
C ASN A 40 13.33 16.66 31.82
N TYR A 41 13.02 16.55 30.53
CA TYR A 41 13.35 15.41 29.68
C TYR A 41 13.98 15.90 28.38
N ASP A 42 14.91 15.12 27.84
CA ASP A 42 15.39 15.26 26.46
C ASP A 42 14.61 14.32 25.55
N LEU A 43 14.15 14.81 24.40
CA LEU A 43 13.46 13.99 23.40
C LEU A 43 14.48 13.40 22.44
N SER A 44 14.69 12.09 22.54
CA SER A 44 15.46 11.32 21.55
C SER A 44 14.50 10.61 20.60
N TYR A 45 14.17 11.23 19.47
CA TYR A 45 13.39 10.59 18.42
C TYR A 45 14.26 9.70 17.54
N GLN A 46 13.80 8.47 17.28
CA GLN A 46 14.38 7.57 16.29
C GLN A 46 13.36 7.29 15.19
N GLY A 47 13.68 7.69 13.96
CA GLY A 47 12.84 7.44 12.79
C GLY A 47 12.77 5.96 12.41
N ASN A 48 11.75 5.61 11.63
CA ASN A 48 11.61 4.31 10.99
C ASN A 48 10.84 4.46 9.68
N ASN A 49 10.62 3.36 8.95
CA ASN A 49 10.01 3.41 7.63
C ASN A 49 8.66 2.67 7.60
N LEU A 50 7.69 3.27 6.92
CA LEU A 50 6.54 2.57 6.36
C LEU A 50 6.95 2.01 4.99
N THR A 51 6.79 0.70 4.79
CA THR A 51 7.00 0.07 3.48
C THR A 51 5.65 -0.27 2.87
N ILE A 52 5.35 0.28 1.70
CA ILE A 52 4.20 -0.08 0.89
C ILE A 52 4.66 -1.10 -0.15
N THR A 53 4.12 -2.32 -0.07
CA THR A 53 4.49 -3.44 -0.95
C THR A 53 3.56 -3.55 -2.14
N LYS A 54 4.00 -4.27 -3.18
CA LYS A 54 3.16 -4.54 -4.36
C LYS A 54 1.96 -5.39 -3.96
N ALA A 55 0.78 -5.03 -4.48
CA ALA A 55 -0.37 -5.90 -4.46
C ALA A 55 -0.21 -7.04 -5.48
N LEU A 56 -0.71 -8.23 -5.14
CA LEU A 56 -0.77 -9.35 -6.07
C LEU A 56 -1.97 -9.15 -7.02
N LEU A 57 -1.71 -9.18 -8.33
CA LEU A 57 -2.74 -9.22 -9.37
C LEU A 57 -2.77 -10.61 -9.99
N ASN A 58 -3.92 -11.27 -9.92
CA ASN A 58 -4.13 -12.57 -10.56
C ASN A 58 -4.93 -12.41 -11.84
N VAL A 59 -4.41 -12.99 -12.93
CA VAL A 59 -5.10 -13.11 -14.22
C VAL A 59 -5.21 -14.60 -14.55
N ILE A 60 -6.44 -15.08 -14.73
CA ILE A 60 -6.72 -16.50 -14.99
C ILE A 60 -7.47 -16.60 -16.31
N ALA A 61 -6.90 -17.31 -17.28
CA ALA A 61 -7.58 -17.55 -18.55
C ALA A 61 -8.74 -18.54 -18.38
N ASP A 62 -9.83 -18.28 -19.09
CA ASP A 62 -10.96 -19.21 -19.12
C ASP A 62 -10.68 -20.36 -20.07
N ALA A 63 -10.98 -21.59 -19.63
CA ALA A 63 -10.88 -22.75 -20.50
C ALA A 63 -11.90 -22.64 -21.66
N LYS A 64 -11.45 -22.93 -22.88
CA LYS A 64 -12.28 -22.94 -24.09
C LYS A 64 -12.04 -24.22 -24.88
N THR A 65 -13.07 -24.67 -25.58
CA THR A 65 -13.02 -25.84 -26.47
C THR A 65 -13.67 -25.48 -27.81
N LYS A 66 -13.33 -26.25 -28.86
CA LYS A 66 -13.99 -26.18 -30.17
C LYS A 66 -14.12 -27.57 -30.77
N VAL A 67 -15.00 -27.72 -31.75
CA VAL A 67 -15.07 -28.91 -32.59
C VAL A 67 -14.09 -28.76 -33.77
N TYR A 68 -13.56 -29.88 -34.26
CA TYR A 68 -12.66 -29.88 -35.41
C TYR A 68 -13.33 -29.26 -36.64
N GLY A 69 -12.64 -28.33 -37.29
CA GLY A 69 -13.15 -27.59 -38.46
C GLY A 69 -13.82 -26.25 -38.11
N ASP A 70 -14.20 -26.04 -36.84
CA ASP A 70 -14.78 -24.78 -36.40
C ASP A 70 -13.72 -23.70 -36.18
N ALA A 71 -14.16 -22.45 -36.25
CA ALA A 71 -13.39 -21.28 -35.86
C ALA A 71 -13.04 -21.33 -34.36
N ASP A 72 -11.92 -20.70 -33.99
CA ASP A 72 -11.53 -20.60 -32.59
C ASP A 72 -12.49 -19.69 -31.81
N PRO A 73 -12.90 -20.08 -30.58
CA PRO A 73 -13.70 -19.21 -29.73
C PRO A 73 -12.88 -18.00 -29.25
N SER A 74 -13.56 -16.88 -28.96
CA SER A 74 -12.90 -15.72 -28.36
C SER A 74 -12.26 -16.10 -27.02
N LEU A 75 -10.99 -15.74 -26.84
CA LEU A 75 -10.29 -15.92 -25.57
C LEU A 75 -10.78 -14.89 -24.54
N THR A 76 -10.95 -15.33 -23.30
CA THR A 76 -11.38 -14.49 -22.17
C THR A 76 -10.57 -14.84 -20.91
N TYR A 77 -10.58 -13.96 -19.93
CA TYR A 77 -9.89 -14.14 -18.66
C TYR A 77 -10.59 -13.39 -17.54
N GLN A 78 -10.34 -13.85 -16.31
CA GLN A 78 -10.79 -13.23 -15.08
C GLN A 78 -9.61 -12.53 -14.39
N VAL A 79 -9.87 -11.35 -13.81
CA VAL A 79 -8.87 -10.55 -13.07
C VAL A 79 -9.31 -10.38 -11.62
N SER A 80 -8.39 -10.56 -10.69
CA SER A 80 -8.61 -10.32 -9.26
C SER A 80 -7.37 -9.74 -8.59
N GLY A 81 -7.55 -9.11 -7.42
CA GLY A 81 -6.44 -8.54 -6.65
C GLY A 81 -6.16 -7.06 -6.88
N LEU A 82 -6.94 -6.41 -7.76
CA LEU A 82 -6.95 -4.95 -7.94
C LEU A 82 -7.23 -4.23 -6.61
N LYS A 83 -6.62 -3.06 -6.41
CA LYS A 83 -6.72 -2.24 -5.20
C LYS A 83 -7.16 -0.84 -5.56
N ASN A 84 -7.57 -0.05 -4.56
CA ASN A 84 -7.82 1.38 -4.71
C ASN A 84 -8.80 1.77 -5.83
N GLY A 85 -9.74 0.88 -6.19
CA GLY A 85 -10.68 1.12 -7.29
C GLY A 85 -10.11 0.93 -8.69
N ASP A 86 -8.89 0.40 -8.82
CA ASP A 86 -8.28 0.07 -10.10
C ASP A 86 -9.16 -0.89 -10.91
N THR A 87 -9.12 -0.74 -12.23
CA THR A 87 -9.82 -1.61 -13.18
C THR A 87 -8.84 -2.40 -14.03
N ALA A 88 -9.26 -3.59 -14.47
CA ALA A 88 -8.42 -4.44 -15.32
C ALA A 88 -7.95 -3.73 -16.59
N GLY A 89 -8.83 -2.97 -17.26
CA GLY A 89 -8.48 -2.26 -18.50
C GLY A 89 -7.51 -1.10 -18.31
N ALA A 90 -7.43 -0.52 -17.11
CA ALA A 90 -6.48 0.54 -16.79
C ALA A 90 -5.09 -0.01 -16.40
N VAL A 91 -5.05 -1.19 -15.77
CA VAL A 91 -3.80 -1.80 -15.25
C VAL A 91 -3.16 -2.75 -16.26
N LEU A 92 -3.96 -3.47 -17.04
CA LEU A 92 -3.48 -4.35 -18.09
C LEU A 92 -3.40 -3.54 -19.38
N ASN A 93 -2.17 -3.16 -19.75
CA ASN A 93 -1.90 -2.38 -20.96
C ASN A 93 -2.20 -3.23 -22.21
N GLY A 94 -3.46 -3.24 -22.65
CA GLY A 94 -3.89 -3.74 -23.96
C GLY A 94 -3.54 -5.20 -24.28
N GLY A 95 -3.32 -6.05 -23.27
CA GLY A 95 -3.03 -7.48 -23.43
C GLY A 95 -4.25 -8.25 -23.95
N SER A 96 -4.75 -7.90 -25.13
CA SER A 96 -5.49 -8.85 -25.95
C SER A 96 -4.53 -9.99 -26.24
N LEU A 97 -4.91 -11.20 -25.81
CA LEU A 97 -4.30 -12.42 -26.29
C LEU A 97 -4.57 -12.48 -27.80
N SER A 98 -3.65 -11.93 -28.59
CA SER A 98 -3.65 -12.12 -30.02
C SER A 98 -3.15 -13.54 -30.30
N ARG A 99 -3.94 -14.26 -31.10
CA ARG A 99 -3.69 -15.62 -31.60
C ARG A 99 -2.24 -15.88 -32.00
#